data_AF-A0A2V2V8U3-F1
#
_entry.id   AF-A0A2V2V8U3-F1
#
_cell.length_a   1.000
_cell.length_b   1.000
_cell.length_c   1.000
_cell.angle_alpha   90.00
_cell.angle_beta   90.00
_cell.angle_gamma   90.00
#
_symmetry.space_group_name_H-M   'P 1'
#
loop_
_entity.id
_entity.type
_entity.pdbx_description
1 polymer ?
#
loop_
_entity_poly.entity_id
_entity_poly.type
_entity_poly.pdbx_seq_one_letter_code
_entity_poly.pdbx_strand_id
1 'polypeptide(L)'
;MESKLRVWESLRNDARQADSVIERQLNVLEGISRLGGNSGVYESRATADGAASSVARIEVAQREFDRKRSDVEMALQQFESLLETMAETARALPPESIAHSHTERFLQLAAEKRRAVTRLTADFKRHREWAELLPSVTHDLEAHREGEGVRFLMEEQDSLRHTQRRLNNILSQAESSRDQLRGQRDAFARIEDRLVQIALRVPVLKRVLGRISSKRRRDALVLGVVIGICMLLMIFFW
;
A
#
# COMPACT_ATOMS: atom_id res chain seq x y z
N MET A 1 -72.50 24.85 0.27
CA MET A 1 -71.48 23.79 0.32
C MET A 1 -70.57 23.84 -0.90
N GLU A 2 -71.12 23.99 -2.11
CA GLU A 2 -70.35 24.11 -3.36
C GLU A 2 -69.37 25.29 -3.41
N SER A 3 -69.71 26.44 -2.82
CA SER A 3 -68.81 27.60 -2.76
C SER A 3 -67.55 27.33 -1.94
N LYS A 4 -67.66 26.61 -0.82
CA LYS A 4 -66.52 26.24 0.04
C LYS A 4 -65.65 25.17 -0.60
N LEU A 5 -66.24 24.25 -1.36
CA LEU A 5 -65.52 23.27 -2.19
C LEU A 5 -64.69 23.95 -3.28
N ARG A 6 -65.26 24.93 -3.99
CA ARG A 6 -64.52 25.70 -5.02
C ARG A 6 -63.35 26.51 -4.44
N VAL A 7 -63.53 27.10 -3.27
CA VAL A 7 -62.46 27.83 -2.55
C VAL A 7 -61.35 26.87 -2.11
N TRP A 8 -61.70 25.66 -1.66
CA TRP A 8 -60.71 24.64 -1.33
C TRP A 8 -59.97 24.13 -2.58
N GLU A 9 -60.68 23.95 -3.70
CA GLU A 9 -60.07 23.54 -4.98
C GLU A 9 -59.11 24.60 -5.54
N SER A 10 -59.42 25.90 -5.39
CA SER A 10 -58.49 26.96 -5.77
C SER A 10 -57.24 26.97 -4.89
N LEU A 11 -57.41 26.88 -3.55
CA LEU A 11 -56.29 26.79 -2.60
C LEU A 11 -55.40 25.57 -2.88
N ARG A 12 -55.99 24.45 -3.28
CA ARG A 12 -55.25 23.24 -3.68
C ARG A 12 -54.42 23.44 -4.95
N ASN A 13 -54.95 24.16 -5.93
CA ASN A 13 -54.20 24.48 -7.15
C ASN A 13 -53.06 25.46 -6.86
N ASP A 14 -53.29 26.45 -6.00
CA ASP A 14 -52.26 27.38 -5.54
C ASP A 14 -51.15 26.65 -4.76
N ALA A 15 -51.53 25.70 -3.89
CA ALA A 15 -50.58 24.84 -3.18
C ALA A 15 -49.73 23.98 -4.13
N ARG A 16 -50.32 23.41 -5.19
CA ARG A 16 -49.56 22.67 -6.22
C ARG A 16 -48.61 23.56 -7.00
N GLN A 17 -49.03 24.78 -7.32
CA GLN A 17 -48.17 25.74 -8.00
C GLN A 17 -46.99 26.13 -7.11
N ALA A 18 -47.22 26.42 -5.83
CA ALA A 18 -46.17 26.71 -4.85
C ALA A 18 -45.18 25.54 -4.69
N ASP A 19 -45.67 24.30 -4.60
CA ASP A 19 -44.84 23.09 -4.55
C ASP A 19 -43.93 22.96 -5.79
N SER A 20 -44.48 23.18 -7.00
CA SER A 20 -43.68 23.14 -8.24
C SER A 20 -42.58 24.21 -8.32
N VAL A 21 -42.77 25.35 -7.63
CA VAL A 21 -41.76 26.41 -7.52
C VAL A 21 -40.67 25.99 -6.54
N ILE A 22 -41.07 25.46 -5.37
CA ILE A 22 -40.15 24.97 -4.34
C ILE A 22 -39.28 23.84 -4.90
N GLU A 23 -39.84 22.91 -5.67
CA GLU A 23 -39.07 21.83 -6.32
C GLU A 23 -38.01 22.34 -7.29
N ARG A 24 -38.38 23.32 -8.13
CA ARG A 24 -37.42 23.93 -9.05
C ARG A 24 -36.30 24.64 -8.31
N GLN A 25 -36.62 25.38 -7.25
CA GLN A 25 -35.60 26.07 -6.45
C GLN A 25 -34.72 25.09 -5.67
N LEU A 26 -35.27 23.98 -5.17
CA LEU A 26 -34.52 22.92 -4.50
C LEU A 26 -33.54 22.23 -5.45
N ASN A 27 -33.94 21.97 -6.70
CA ASN A 27 -33.06 21.41 -7.72
C ASN A 27 -31.90 22.35 -8.07
N VAL A 28 -32.14 23.66 -8.12
CA VAL A 28 -31.08 24.66 -8.30
C VAL A 28 -30.12 24.67 -7.11
N LEU A 29 -30.66 24.61 -5.89
CA LEU A 29 -29.86 24.53 -4.66
C LEU A 29 -29.00 23.27 -4.61
N GLU A 30 -29.55 22.13 -5.05
CA GLU A 30 -28.83 20.87 -5.18
C GLU A 30 -27.72 20.96 -6.25
N GLY A 31 -28.00 21.62 -7.37
CA GLY A 31 -26.99 21.89 -8.40
C GLY A 31 -25.81 22.68 -7.87
N ILE A 32 -26.06 23.74 -7.09
CA ILE A 32 -25.01 24.56 -6.46
C ILE A 32 -24.23 23.74 -5.42
N SER A 33 -24.92 22.92 -4.61
CA SER A 33 -24.28 22.03 -3.64
C SER A 33 -23.34 21.01 -4.32
N ARG A 34 -23.75 20.44 -5.47
CA ARG A 34 -22.94 19.50 -6.25
C ARG A 34 -21.77 20.17 -6.99
N LEU A 35 -21.97 21.38 -7.53
CA LEU A 35 -20.91 22.14 -8.20
C LEU A 35 -19.76 22.50 -7.24
N GLY A 36 -20.06 22.70 -5.96
CA GLY A 36 -19.05 22.84 -4.91
C GLY A 36 -18.19 21.58 -4.69
N GLY A 37 -18.72 20.39 -5.01
CA GLY A 37 -18.03 19.10 -4.82
C GLY A 37 -17.22 18.61 -6.03
N ASN A 38 -17.65 18.89 -7.26
CA ASN A 38 -17.05 18.31 -8.47
C ASN A 38 -16.03 19.20 -9.20
N SER A 39 -16.00 20.50 -8.89
CA SER A 39 -15.17 21.49 -9.63
C SER A 39 -13.68 21.51 -9.22
N GLY A 40 -13.31 20.82 -8.13
CA GLY A 40 -11.96 20.94 -7.54
C GLY A 40 -10.95 19.84 -7.90
N VAL A 41 -11.37 18.74 -8.53
CA VAL A 41 -10.53 17.52 -8.55
C VAL A 41 -9.56 17.45 -9.74
N TYR A 42 -9.78 18.21 -10.83
CA TYR A 42 -9.02 18.03 -12.07
C TYR A 42 -8.19 19.22 -12.56
N GLU A 43 -8.21 20.37 -11.88
CA GLU A 43 -7.64 21.60 -12.45
C GLU A 43 -6.90 22.52 -11.45
N SER A 44 -6.28 21.95 -10.41
CA SER A 44 -5.40 22.75 -9.55
C SER A 44 -3.99 22.19 -9.57
N ARG A 45 -3.21 22.60 -10.57
CA ARG A 45 -1.76 22.66 -10.43
C ARG A 45 -1.50 23.68 -9.32
N ALA A 46 -1.28 23.19 -8.10
CA ALA A 46 -1.18 23.98 -6.88
C ALA A 46 -0.03 25.00 -7.02
N THR A 47 -0.38 26.20 -7.42
CA THR A 47 0.44 27.41 -7.25
C THR A 47 -0.22 28.21 -6.15
N ALA A 48 0.56 28.90 -5.31
CA ALA A 48 0.03 29.65 -4.16
C ALA A 48 -1.06 30.67 -4.57
N ASP A 49 -1.00 31.18 -5.81
CA ASP A 49 -1.98 32.09 -6.39
C ASP A 49 -3.33 31.41 -6.71
N GLY A 50 -3.31 30.11 -7.05
CA GLY A 50 -4.50 29.30 -7.29
C GLY A 50 -5.31 29.00 -6.03
N ALA A 51 -4.66 28.90 -4.86
CA ALA A 51 -5.34 28.66 -3.58
C ALA A 51 -6.13 29.89 -3.10
N ALA A 52 -5.58 31.10 -3.27
CA ALA A 52 -6.30 32.34 -3.01
C ALA A 52 -7.51 32.49 -3.95
N SER A 53 -7.34 32.14 -5.23
CA SER A 53 -8.44 32.11 -6.20
C SER A 53 -9.49 31.04 -5.89
N SER A 54 -9.14 29.90 -5.31
CA SER A 54 -10.12 28.86 -4.97
C SER A 54 -10.96 29.25 -3.76
N VAL A 55 -10.35 29.87 -2.74
CA VAL A 55 -11.08 30.38 -1.56
C VAL A 55 -12.07 31.47 -1.98
N ALA A 56 -11.65 32.43 -2.81
CA ALA A 56 -12.54 33.47 -3.32
C ALA A 56 -13.74 32.90 -4.12
N ARG A 57 -13.53 31.84 -4.90
CA ARG A 57 -14.61 31.15 -5.63
C ARG A 57 -15.59 30.44 -4.68
N ILE A 58 -15.07 29.83 -3.61
CA ILE A 58 -15.88 29.19 -2.57
C ILE A 58 -16.74 30.23 -1.83
N GLU A 59 -16.20 31.41 -1.51
CA GLU A 59 -16.94 32.50 -0.86
C GLU A 59 -18.04 33.09 -1.75
N VAL A 60 -17.80 33.19 -3.06
CA VAL A 60 -18.84 33.61 -4.02
C VAL A 60 -19.95 32.57 -4.09
N ALA A 61 -19.60 31.27 -4.23
CA ALA A 61 -20.57 30.18 -4.23
C ALA A 61 -21.39 30.11 -2.93
N GLN A 62 -20.77 30.43 -1.78
CA GLN A 62 -21.46 30.51 -0.49
C GLN A 62 -22.51 31.60 -0.47
N ARG A 63 -22.19 32.82 -0.93
CA ARG A 63 -23.16 33.92 -0.98
C ARG A 63 -24.35 33.59 -1.89
N GLU A 64 -24.08 32.91 -3.00
CA GLU A 64 -25.15 32.44 -3.90
C GLU A 64 -26.01 31.35 -3.25
N PHE A 65 -25.39 30.38 -2.56
CA PHE A 65 -26.09 29.34 -1.82
C PHE A 65 -26.97 29.91 -0.70
N ASP A 66 -26.43 30.82 0.11
CA ASP A 66 -27.14 31.44 1.24
C ASP A 66 -28.33 32.28 0.75
N ARG A 67 -28.15 33.03 -0.36
CA ARG A 67 -29.23 33.77 -1.00
C ARG A 67 -30.36 32.85 -1.46
N LYS A 68 -30.02 31.77 -2.19
CA LYS A 68 -31.02 30.83 -2.71
C LYS A 68 -31.69 30.02 -1.61
N ARG A 69 -30.96 29.69 -0.55
CA ARG A 69 -31.53 29.08 0.64
C ARG A 69 -32.57 29.97 1.30
N SER A 70 -32.28 31.26 1.48
CA SER A 70 -33.24 32.22 2.03
C SER A 70 -34.48 32.34 1.14
N ASP A 71 -34.32 32.38 -0.18
CA ASP A 71 -35.43 32.39 -1.14
C ASP A 71 -36.35 31.15 -0.95
N VAL A 72 -35.75 29.95 -0.80
CA VAL A 72 -36.48 28.68 -0.58
C VAL A 72 -37.17 28.65 0.79
N GLU A 73 -36.51 29.14 1.84
CA GLU A 73 -37.08 29.21 3.19
C GLU A 73 -38.29 30.15 3.23
N MET A 74 -38.24 31.30 2.54
CA MET A 74 -39.39 32.20 2.39
C MET A 74 -40.54 31.55 1.61
N ALA A 75 -40.24 30.84 0.52
CA ALA A 75 -41.25 30.13 -0.26
C ALA A 75 -41.92 29.00 0.56
N LEU A 76 -41.15 28.28 1.38
CA LEU A 76 -41.65 27.28 2.33
C LEU A 76 -42.57 27.89 3.39
N GLN A 77 -42.22 29.04 3.97
CA GLN A 77 -43.07 29.74 4.94
C GLN A 77 -44.40 30.17 4.32
N GLN A 78 -44.37 30.68 3.08
CA GLN A 78 -45.59 31.02 2.35
C GLN A 78 -46.45 29.77 2.08
N PHE A 79 -45.82 28.66 1.68
CA PHE A 79 -46.51 27.38 1.49
C PHE A 79 -47.14 26.86 2.79
N GLU A 80 -46.42 26.89 3.91
CA GLU A 80 -46.96 26.51 5.22
C GLU A 80 -48.16 27.40 5.63
N SER A 81 -48.10 28.71 5.37
CA SER A 81 -49.24 29.61 5.63
C SER A 81 -50.47 29.30 4.76
N LEU A 82 -50.26 28.94 3.48
CA LEU A 82 -51.33 28.49 2.60
C LEU A 82 -51.92 27.16 3.07
N LEU A 83 -51.08 26.23 3.53
CA LEU A 83 -51.55 24.96 4.09
C LEU A 83 -52.36 25.14 5.37
N GLU A 84 -52.02 26.11 6.23
CA GLU A 84 -52.82 26.43 7.41
C GLU A 84 -54.21 26.95 7.01
N THR A 85 -54.30 27.83 6.02
CA THR A 85 -55.60 28.30 5.50
C THR A 85 -56.40 27.18 4.81
N MET A 86 -55.72 26.24 4.16
CA MET A 86 -56.32 25.06 3.55
C MET A 86 -56.81 24.07 4.61
N ALA A 87 -56.08 23.90 5.71
CA ALA A 87 -56.48 23.07 6.85
C ALA A 87 -57.69 23.66 7.58
N GLU A 88 -57.73 24.98 7.77
CA GLU A 88 -58.87 25.67 8.39
C GLU A 88 -60.14 25.58 7.54
N THR A 89 -60.02 25.72 6.22
CA THR A 89 -61.14 25.53 5.29
C THR A 89 -61.58 24.06 5.16
N ALA A 90 -60.64 23.12 5.29
CA ALA A 90 -60.94 21.69 5.33
C ALA A 90 -61.71 21.29 6.61
N ARG A 91 -61.35 21.82 7.79
CA ARG A 91 -62.09 21.60 9.07
C ARG A 91 -63.54 22.07 9.02
N ALA A 92 -63.83 23.08 8.20
CA ALA A 92 -65.20 23.59 7.98
C ALA A 92 -66.04 22.73 7.01
N LEU A 93 -65.49 21.64 6.48
CA LEU A 93 -66.12 20.65 5.61
C LEU A 93 -66.32 19.31 6.36
N PRO A 94 -67.27 18.44 5.93
CA PRO A 94 -67.57 17.20 6.63
C PRO A 94 -66.39 16.19 6.62
N PRO A 95 -66.26 15.36 7.66
CA PRO A 95 -65.06 14.56 7.97
C PRO A 95 -64.74 13.40 7.00
N GLU A 96 -65.66 13.02 6.10
CA GLU A 96 -65.42 12.00 5.05
C GLU A 96 -64.86 12.58 3.73
N SER A 97 -64.45 13.84 3.71
CA SER A 97 -63.98 14.47 2.47
C SER A 97 -62.53 14.12 2.14
N ILE A 98 -62.30 13.80 0.87
CA ILE A 98 -61.00 13.76 0.17
C ILE A 98 -60.12 14.97 0.53
N ALA A 99 -60.71 16.10 0.94
CA ALA A 99 -60.00 17.27 1.41
C ALA A 99 -59.07 17.04 2.62
N HIS A 100 -59.45 16.22 3.58
CA HIS A 100 -58.62 15.98 4.77
C HIS A 100 -57.37 15.16 4.44
N SER A 101 -57.52 14.06 3.69
CA SER A 101 -56.38 13.22 3.29
C SER A 101 -55.39 13.94 2.38
N HIS A 102 -55.86 14.81 1.49
CA HIS A 102 -54.96 15.63 0.68
C HIS A 102 -54.22 16.67 1.51
N THR A 103 -54.89 17.30 2.48
CA THR A 103 -54.26 18.30 3.36
C THR A 103 -53.18 17.66 4.23
N GLU A 104 -53.45 16.49 4.82
CA GLU A 104 -52.45 15.72 5.57
C GLU A 104 -51.23 15.36 4.72
N ARG A 105 -51.45 14.97 3.46
CA ARG A 105 -50.36 14.67 2.53
C ARG A 105 -49.53 15.92 2.20
N PHE A 106 -50.13 17.08 2.02
CA PHE A 106 -49.39 18.32 1.77
C PHE A 106 -48.59 18.78 3.00
N LEU A 107 -49.09 18.56 4.22
CA LEU A 107 -48.34 18.80 5.46
C LEU A 107 -47.11 17.88 5.57
N GLN A 108 -47.28 16.59 5.23
CA GLN A 108 -46.15 15.65 5.16
C GLN A 108 -45.11 16.09 4.12
N LEU A 109 -45.57 16.54 2.95
CA LEU A 109 -44.70 17.03 1.89
C LEU A 109 -43.91 18.28 2.33
N ALA A 110 -44.55 19.25 2.98
CA ALA A 110 -43.89 20.43 3.53
C ALA A 110 -42.76 20.06 4.52
N ALA A 111 -43.06 19.12 5.43
CA ALA A 111 -42.08 18.61 6.38
C ALA A 111 -40.90 17.88 5.69
N GLU A 112 -41.16 17.15 4.61
CA GLU A 112 -40.12 16.50 3.79
C GLU A 112 -39.22 17.54 3.10
N LYS A 113 -39.80 18.56 2.45
CA LYS A 113 -39.04 19.64 1.81
C LYS A 113 -38.17 20.40 2.82
N ARG A 114 -38.68 20.67 4.03
CA ARG A 114 -37.89 21.29 5.12
C ARG A 114 -36.70 20.43 5.57
N ARG A 115 -36.90 19.10 5.63
CA ARG A 115 -35.81 18.16 5.91
C ARG A 115 -34.78 18.16 4.77
N ALA A 116 -35.23 18.22 3.52
CA ALA A 116 -34.34 18.29 2.36
C ALA A 116 -33.46 19.54 2.37
N VAL A 117 -34.02 20.72 2.67
CA VAL A 117 -33.24 21.97 2.81
C VAL A 117 -32.19 21.87 3.92
N THR A 118 -32.57 21.31 5.07
CA THR A 118 -31.63 21.08 6.18
C THR A 118 -30.48 20.15 5.78
N ARG A 119 -30.80 19.06 5.06
CA ARG A 119 -29.79 18.11 4.55
C ARG A 119 -28.85 18.77 3.56
N LEU A 120 -29.38 19.45 2.54
CA LEU A 120 -28.58 20.15 1.53
C LEU A 120 -27.66 21.20 2.15
N THR A 121 -28.12 21.89 3.20
CA THR A 121 -27.30 22.83 3.97
C THR A 121 -26.15 22.15 4.69
N ALA A 122 -26.40 21.01 5.34
CA ALA A 122 -25.37 20.23 6.03
C ALA A 122 -24.34 19.68 5.03
N ASP A 123 -24.80 19.19 3.89
CA ASP A 123 -23.95 18.68 2.82
C ASP A 123 -23.08 19.79 2.25
N PHE A 124 -23.64 20.98 1.96
CA PHE A 124 -22.87 22.12 1.47
C PHE A 124 -21.78 22.56 2.47
N LYS A 125 -22.10 22.64 3.77
CA LYS A 125 -21.13 22.96 4.83
C LYS A 125 -20.00 21.94 4.89
N ARG A 126 -20.32 20.65 4.83
CA ARG A 126 -19.31 19.59 4.79
C ARG A 126 -18.38 19.77 3.59
N HIS A 127 -18.91 19.94 2.38
CA HIS A 127 -18.07 20.14 1.20
C HIS A 127 -17.18 21.37 1.31
N ARG A 128 -17.68 22.45 1.93
CA ARG A 128 -16.90 23.66 2.19
C ARG A 128 -15.74 23.41 3.16
N GLU A 129 -16.01 22.79 4.30
CA GLU A 129 -14.98 22.45 5.29
C GLU A 129 -13.89 21.57 4.66
N TRP A 130 -14.29 20.62 3.82
CA TRP A 130 -13.33 19.79 3.07
C TRP A 130 -12.50 20.61 2.08
N ALA A 131 -13.12 21.52 1.33
CA ALA A 131 -12.43 22.39 0.38
C ALA A 131 -11.46 23.37 1.07
N GLU A 132 -11.76 23.82 2.29
CA GLU A 132 -10.90 24.68 3.11
C GLU A 132 -9.70 23.91 3.69
N LEU A 133 -9.88 22.63 4.02
CA LEU A 133 -8.82 21.77 4.57
C LEU A 133 -7.87 21.20 3.51
N LEU A 134 -8.33 20.96 2.28
CA LEU A 134 -7.53 20.44 1.17
C LEU A 134 -6.21 21.20 0.90
N PRO A 135 -6.16 22.55 0.85
CA PRO A 135 -4.89 23.27 0.65
C PRO A 135 -3.89 23.03 1.79
N SER A 136 -4.36 22.89 3.03
CA SER A 136 -3.49 22.60 4.17
C SER A 136 -2.93 21.17 4.10
N VAL A 137 -3.77 20.19 3.75
CA VAL A 137 -3.35 18.78 3.65
C VAL A 137 -2.41 18.56 2.48
N THR A 138 -2.66 19.20 1.33
CA THR A 138 -1.78 19.09 0.16
C THR A 138 -0.41 19.73 0.40
N HIS A 139 -0.36 20.86 1.11
CA HIS A 139 0.91 21.47 1.52
C HIS A 139 1.69 20.57 2.49
N ASP A 140 1.03 19.99 3.49
CA ASP A 140 1.67 19.09 4.45
C ASP A 140 2.15 17.79 3.78
N LEU A 141 1.38 17.25 2.85
CA LEU A 141 1.75 16.08 2.06
C LEU A 141 2.95 16.35 1.15
N GLU A 142 3.02 17.52 0.50
CA GLU A 142 4.17 17.90 -0.33
C GLU A 142 5.43 18.07 0.53
N ALA A 143 5.32 18.71 1.71
CA ALA A 143 6.43 18.84 2.65
C ALA A 143 6.93 17.48 3.18
N HIS A 144 6.01 16.55 3.47
CA HIS A 144 6.37 15.18 3.85
C HIS A 144 7.02 14.42 2.69
N ARG A 145 6.50 14.58 1.46
CA ARG A 145 7.04 13.93 0.27
C ARG A 145 8.46 14.40 -0.07
N GLU A 146 8.72 15.70 0.02
CA GLU A 146 10.07 16.26 -0.16
C GLU A 146 11.03 15.74 0.92
N GLY A 147 10.58 15.66 2.18
CA GLY A 147 11.37 15.11 3.29
C GLY A 147 11.65 13.61 3.19
N GLU A 148 10.66 12.81 2.79
CA GLU A 148 10.81 11.37 2.60
C GLU A 148 11.70 11.04 1.39
N GLY A 149 11.58 11.79 0.29
CA GLY A 149 12.44 11.59 -0.88
C GLY A 149 13.92 11.78 -0.55
N VAL A 150 14.26 12.83 0.21
CA VAL A 150 15.64 13.06 0.65
C VAL A 150 16.11 11.97 1.61
N ARG A 151 15.27 11.53 2.54
CA ARG A 151 15.59 10.42 3.47
C ARG A 151 15.82 9.10 2.75
N PHE A 152 14.98 8.77 1.78
CA PHE A 152 15.11 7.56 0.97
C PHE A 152 16.42 7.57 0.16
N LEU A 153 16.76 8.71 -0.46
CA LEU A 153 18.03 8.86 -1.19
C LEU A 153 19.25 8.75 -0.27
N MET A 154 19.17 9.27 0.96
CA MET A 154 20.23 9.10 1.96
C MET A 154 20.40 7.64 2.40
N GLU A 155 19.29 6.93 2.65
CA GLU A 155 19.30 5.51 3.00
C GLU A 155 19.86 4.64 1.86
N GLU A 156 19.47 4.95 0.62
CA GLU A 156 20.01 4.28 -0.57
C GLU A 156 21.52 4.52 -0.71
N GLN A 157 21.99 5.76 -0.47
CA GLN A 157 23.41 6.09 -0.50
C GLN A 157 24.20 5.31 0.56
N ASP A 158 23.66 5.17 1.78
CA ASP A 158 24.31 4.38 2.82
C ASP A 158 24.29 2.88 2.50
N SER A 159 23.19 2.35 1.98
CA SER A 159 23.12 0.97 1.48
C SER A 159 24.15 0.69 0.38
N LEU A 160 24.33 1.64 -0.56
CA LEU A 160 25.34 1.55 -1.61
C LEU A 160 26.76 1.53 -1.02
N ARG A 161 27.05 2.40 -0.05
CA ARG A 161 28.34 2.43 0.66
C ARG A 161 28.61 1.12 1.42
N HIS A 162 27.59 0.57 2.07
CA HIS A 162 27.69 -0.74 2.73
C HIS A 162 27.99 -1.86 1.73
N THR A 163 27.32 -1.85 0.58
CA THR A 163 27.53 -2.82 -0.50
C THR A 163 28.94 -2.71 -1.08
N GLN A 164 29.43 -1.49 -1.30
CA GLN A 164 30.80 -1.25 -1.76
C GLN A 164 31.84 -1.78 -0.77
N ARG A 165 31.67 -1.56 0.53
CA ARG A 165 32.56 -2.12 1.56
C ARG A 165 32.55 -3.65 1.56
N ARG A 166 31.36 -4.26 1.44
CA ARG A 166 31.23 -5.72 1.36
C ARG A 166 31.91 -6.29 0.13
N LEU A 167 31.75 -5.64 -1.02
CA LEU A 167 32.39 -6.04 -2.28
C LEU A 167 33.92 -5.98 -2.16
N ASN A 168 34.46 -4.91 -1.56
CA ASN A 168 35.90 -4.80 -1.31
C ASN A 168 36.41 -5.92 -0.37
N ASN A 169 35.65 -6.27 0.67
CA ASN A 169 36.01 -7.38 1.55
C ASN A 169 36.01 -8.71 0.80
N ILE A 170 34.99 -8.99 -0.01
CA ILE A 170 34.92 -10.21 -0.85
C ILE A 170 36.10 -10.24 -1.84
N LEU A 171 36.43 -9.10 -2.46
CA LEU A 171 37.56 -8.99 -3.38
C LEU A 171 38.88 -9.32 -2.66
N SER A 172 39.13 -8.72 -1.50
CA SER A 172 40.33 -9.02 -0.69
C SER A 172 40.40 -10.48 -0.23
N GLN A 173 39.26 -11.08 0.10
CA GLN A 173 39.18 -12.49 0.46
C GLN A 173 39.46 -13.40 -0.75
N ALA A 174 38.95 -13.05 -1.92
CA ALA A 174 39.22 -13.77 -3.17
C ALA A 174 40.70 -13.69 -3.55
N GLU A 175 41.34 -12.53 -3.41
CA GLU A 175 42.79 -12.37 -3.61
C GLU A 175 43.60 -13.21 -2.63
N SER A 176 43.28 -13.16 -1.34
CA SER A 176 43.93 -13.99 -0.31
C SER A 176 43.76 -15.49 -0.60
N SER A 177 42.56 -15.92 -1.01
CA SER A 177 42.28 -17.30 -1.39
C SER A 177 43.09 -17.73 -2.63
N ARG A 178 43.20 -16.86 -3.64
CA ARG A 178 44.02 -17.09 -4.84
C ARG A 178 45.48 -17.31 -4.47
N ASP A 179 46.02 -16.47 -3.59
CA ASP A 179 47.42 -16.57 -3.18
C ASP A 179 47.67 -17.80 -2.30
N GLN A 180 46.70 -18.19 -1.45
CA GLN A 180 46.75 -19.46 -0.70
C GLN A 180 46.74 -20.68 -1.63
N LEU A 181 45.86 -20.73 -2.63
CA LEU A 181 45.82 -21.82 -3.62
C LEU A 181 47.12 -21.89 -4.43
N ARG A 182 47.71 -20.75 -4.78
CA ARG A 182 49.02 -20.70 -5.43
C ARG A 182 50.12 -21.26 -4.51
N GLY A 183 50.13 -20.89 -3.24
CA GLY A 183 51.06 -21.45 -2.25
C GLY A 183 50.88 -22.95 -2.05
N GLN A 184 49.64 -23.45 -2.02
CA GLN A 184 49.33 -24.88 -1.97
C GLN A 184 49.85 -25.62 -3.20
N ARG A 185 49.70 -25.05 -4.40
CA ARG A 185 50.24 -25.62 -5.64
C ARG A 185 51.77 -25.76 -5.58
N ASP A 186 52.45 -24.74 -5.10
CA ASP A 186 53.91 -24.77 -4.94
C ASP A 186 54.34 -25.81 -3.87
N ALA A 187 53.54 -26.00 -2.82
CA ALA A 187 53.77 -27.05 -1.83
C ALA A 187 53.58 -28.46 -2.43
N PHE A 188 52.54 -28.68 -3.24
CA PHE A 188 52.34 -29.95 -3.94
C PHE A 188 53.47 -30.27 -4.91
N ALA A 189 53.97 -29.28 -5.67
CA ALA A 189 55.15 -29.47 -6.52
C ALA A 189 56.38 -29.93 -5.71
N ARG A 190 56.60 -29.35 -4.52
CA ARG A 190 57.69 -29.78 -3.61
C ARG A 190 57.46 -31.20 -3.05
N ILE A 191 56.21 -31.59 -2.80
CA ILE A 191 55.87 -32.95 -2.36
C ILE A 191 56.14 -33.94 -3.49
N GLU A 192 55.75 -33.61 -4.72
CA GLU A 192 56.03 -34.42 -5.91
C GLU A 192 57.53 -34.65 -6.06
N ASP A 193 58.35 -33.59 -5.99
CA ASP A 193 59.82 -33.70 -6.03
C ASP A 193 60.37 -34.63 -4.94
N ARG A 194 59.87 -34.51 -3.71
CA ARG A 194 60.27 -35.39 -2.59
C ARG A 194 59.84 -36.83 -2.81
N LEU A 195 58.64 -37.06 -3.35
CA LEU A 195 58.14 -38.41 -3.67
C LEU A 195 59.00 -39.05 -4.77
N VAL A 196 59.37 -38.30 -5.80
CA VAL A 196 60.31 -38.75 -6.84
C VAL A 196 61.66 -39.12 -6.21
N GLN A 197 62.21 -38.29 -5.31
CA GLN A 197 63.45 -38.60 -4.60
C GLN A 197 63.34 -39.86 -3.73
N ILE A 198 62.20 -40.09 -3.07
CA ILE A 198 61.95 -41.32 -2.30
C ILE A 198 61.85 -42.52 -3.23
N ALA A 199 61.12 -42.41 -4.33
CA ALA A 199 60.96 -43.47 -5.33
C ALA A 199 62.33 -43.92 -5.90
N LEU A 200 63.26 -42.98 -6.12
CA LEU A 200 64.64 -43.28 -6.52
C LEU A 200 65.42 -44.07 -5.46
N ARG A 201 65.08 -43.96 -4.16
CA ARG A 201 65.71 -44.69 -3.05
C ARG A 201 65.08 -46.05 -2.75
N VAL A 202 63.81 -46.27 -3.09
CA VAL A 202 63.12 -47.58 -2.97
C VAL A 202 63.91 -48.76 -3.58
N PRO A 203 64.50 -48.70 -4.79
CA PRO A 203 65.29 -49.81 -5.34
C PRO A 203 66.58 -50.08 -4.56
N VAL A 204 67.14 -49.09 -3.86
CA VAL A 204 68.29 -49.29 -2.96
C VAL A 204 67.87 -50.06 -1.72
N LEU A 205 66.71 -49.73 -1.12
CA LEU A 205 66.14 -50.52 -0.03
C LEU A 205 65.86 -51.96 -0.46
N LYS A 206 65.29 -52.18 -1.65
CA LYS A 206 65.06 -53.53 -2.20
C LYS A 206 66.38 -54.30 -2.34
N ARG A 207 67.47 -53.66 -2.78
CA ARG A 207 68.82 -54.27 -2.84
C ARG A 207 69.35 -54.68 -1.46
N VAL A 208 69.18 -53.85 -0.44
CA VAL A 208 69.62 -54.16 0.94
C VAL A 208 68.80 -55.30 1.53
N LEU A 209 67.47 -55.25 1.37
CA LEU A 209 66.57 -56.31 1.84
C LEU A 209 66.86 -57.66 1.16
N GLY A 210 67.18 -57.64 -0.14
CA GLY A 210 67.61 -58.81 -0.90
C GLY A 210 68.93 -59.42 -0.41
N ARG A 211 69.91 -58.61 0.00
CA ARG A 211 71.16 -59.14 0.60
C ARG A 211 70.90 -59.82 1.94
N ILE A 212 70.02 -59.26 2.78
CA ILE A 212 69.65 -59.84 4.08
C ILE A 212 68.94 -61.19 3.90
N SER A 213 68.00 -61.29 2.96
CA SER A 213 67.30 -62.56 2.71
C SER A 213 68.23 -63.62 2.07
N SER A 214 69.19 -63.20 1.24
CA SER A 214 70.21 -64.11 0.67
C SER A 214 71.12 -64.70 1.75
N LYS A 215 71.56 -63.90 2.73
CA LYS A 215 72.41 -64.39 3.83
C LYS A 215 71.67 -65.43 4.69
N ARG A 216 70.41 -65.15 5.05
CA ARG A 216 69.56 -66.08 5.83
C ARG A 216 69.29 -67.40 5.10
N ARG A 217 69.14 -67.38 3.76
CA ARG A 217 68.98 -68.60 2.95
C ARG A 217 70.25 -69.45 2.92
N ARG A 218 71.44 -68.82 2.87
CA ARG A 218 72.72 -69.54 2.91
C ARG A 218 72.90 -70.26 4.25
N ASP A 219 72.64 -69.58 5.36
CA ASP A 219 72.80 -70.16 6.70
C ASP A 219 71.84 -71.36 6.93
N ALA A 220 70.60 -71.26 6.46
CA ALA A 220 69.63 -72.36 6.56
C ALA A 220 70.03 -73.58 5.70
N LEU A 221 70.61 -73.35 4.52
CA LEU A 221 71.07 -74.42 3.62
C LEU A 221 72.26 -75.16 4.23
N VAL A 222 73.22 -74.43 4.81
CA VAL A 222 74.35 -75.02 5.54
C VAL A 222 73.85 -75.87 6.71
N LEU A 223 72.91 -75.36 7.52
CA LEU A 223 72.34 -76.10 8.65
C LEU A 223 71.63 -77.38 8.19
N GLY A 224 70.83 -77.32 7.13
CA GLY A 224 70.12 -78.47 6.58
C GLY A 224 71.06 -79.55 6.05
N VAL A 225 72.15 -79.17 5.38
CA VAL A 225 73.17 -80.11 4.89
C VAL A 225 73.88 -80.80 6.06
N VAL A 226 74.24 -80.07 7.11
CA VAL A 226 74.88 -80.65 8.30
C VAL A 226 73.97 -81.68 8.97
N ILE A 227 72.69 -81.35 9.16
CA ILE A 227 71.71 -82.27 9.75
C ILE A 227 71.52 -83.52 8.86
N GLY A 228 71.41 -83.33 7.54
CA GLY A 228 71.26 -84.43 6.59
C GLY A 228 72.46 -85.38 6.59
N ILE A 229 73.68 -84.84 6.60
CA ILE A 229 74.91 -85.65 6.70
C ILE A 229 74.95 -86.41 8.02
N CYS A 230 74.59 -85.76 9.13
CA CYS A 230 74.57 -86.40 10.45
C CYS A 230 73.58 -87.57 10.50
N MET A 231 72.37 -87.39 9.96
CA MET A 231 71.37 -88.46 9.83
C MET A 231 71.86 -89.62 8.94
N LEU A 232 72.53 -89.31 7.82
CA LEU A 232 73.04 -90.33 6.90
C LEU A 232 74.22 -91.12 7.49
N LEU A 233 75.11 -90.47 8.24
CA LEU A 233 76.16 -91.18 8.97
C LEU A 233 75.57 -92.09 10.05
N MET A 234 74.53 -91.64 10.75
CA MET A 234 73.86 -92.47 11.75
C MET A 234 73.22 -93.72 11.14
N ILE A 235 72.56 -93.61 9.97
CA ILE A 235 71.94 -94.76 9.29
C ILE A 235 72.97 -95.74 8.72
N PHE A 236 74.16 -95.27 8.37
CA PHE A 236 75.19 -96.11 7.74
C PHE A 236 76.08 -96.81 8.76
N PHE A 237 76.23 -96.23 9.96
CA PHE A 237 77.08 -96.77 11.03
C PHE A 237 76.30 -97.63 12.03
N TRP A 238 74.97 -97.59 12.01
CA TRP A 238 74.06 -98.41 12.80
C TRP A 238 73.48 -99.54 11.95
#